data_AF-A0A1G8CKL1-F1
#
_entry.id   AF-A0A1G8CKL1-F1
#
_cell.length_a   1.000
_cell.length_b   1.000
_cell.length_c   1.000
_cell.angle_alpha   90.00
_cell.angle_beta   90.00
_cell.angle_gamma   90.00
#
_symmetry.space_group_name_H-M   'P 1'
#
loop_
_entity.id
_entity.type
_entity.pdbx_description
1 polymer ?
#
loop_
_entity_poly.entity_id
_entity_poly.type
_entity_poly.pdbx_seq_one_letter_code
_entity_poly.pdbx_strand_id
1 'polypeptide(L)'
;MIGDLRSDDTWIPNPNAGANLQEVDEFKNNAFNTISSSTWSSNYQGIQSANIVIDKIADVPMETSVKARYIGEAKFLRMLMYFNLVRTFGDVPLVLEVINNPSEQKGRCRECLCADCQGLKRSRAVLPEQLASAEIGRATGGQRRR
;
A
#
# COMPACT_ATOMS: atom_id res chain seq x y z
N MET A 1 -2.02 -5.88 -12.67
CA MET A 1 -2.67 -7.21 -12.82
C MET A 1 -4.18 -7.12 -12.64
N ILE A 2 -4.77 -7.05 -11.43
CA ILE A 2 -6.24 -6.95 -11.30
C ILE A 2 -6.82 -5.71 -12.02
N GLY A 3 -6.08 -4.59 -12.03
CA GLY A 3 -6.50 -3.37 -12.72
C GLY A 3 -6.47 -3.48 -14.26
N ASP A 4 -5.56 -4.26 -14.82
CA ASP A 4 -5.40 -4.40 -16.29
C ASP A 4 -6.33 -5.47 -16.84
N LEU A 5 -6.50 -6.58 -16.09
CA LEU A 5 -7.36 -7.71 -16.49
C LEU A 5 -8.84 -7.37 -16.59
N ARG A 6 -9.30 -6.33 -15.88
CA ARG A 6 -10.69 -5.83 -15.96
C ARG A 6 -10.85 -4.69 -16.95
N SER A 7 -9.74 -4.21 -17.51
CA SER A 7 -9.70 -3.13 -18.48
C SER A 7 -9.90 -3.70 -19.88
N ASP A 8 -10.50 -2.91 -20.76
CA ASP A 8 -10.62 -3.22 -22.19
C ASP A 8 -9.26 -3.29 -22.92
N ASP A 9 -8.17 -2.91 -22.23
CA ASP A 9 -6.80 -2.99 -22.71
C ASP A 9 -6.24 -4.43 -22.79
N THR A 10 -6.88 -5.41 -22.16
CA THR A 10 -6.40 -6.79 -22.15
C THR A 10 -7.49 -7.78 -22.50
N TRP A 11 -7.14 -8.81 -23.27
CA TRP A 11 -8.00 -9.95 -23.59
C TRP A 11 -7.21 -11.22 -23.33
N ILE A 12 -7.84 -12.21 -22.70
CA ILE A 12 -7.23 -13.52 -22.46
C ILE A 12 -7.62 -14.45 -23.62
N PRO A 13 -6.75 -14.67 -24.63
CA PRO A 13 -7.07 -15.51 -25.79
C PRO A 13 -7.10 -17.01 -25.46
N ASN A 14 -6.51 -17.41 -24.33
CA ASN A 14 -6.40 -18.82 -23.95
C ASN A 14 -7.48 -19.19 -22.92
N PRO A 15 -8.47 -20.02 -23.28
CA PRO A 15 -9.52 -20.47 -22.36
C PRO A 15 -9.01 -21.34 -21.20
N ASN A 16 -7.76 -21.82 -21.26
CA ASN A 16 -7.08 -22.55 -20.20
C ASN A 16 -6.04 -21.70 -19.44
N ALA A 17 -6.02 -20.37 -19.62
CA ALA A 17 -5.04 -19.48 -18.96
C ALA A 17 -5.11 -19.55 -17.42
N GLY A 18 -6.23 -20.02 -16.87
CA GLY A 18 -6.44 -20.30 -15.45
C GLY A 18 -7.76 -19.70 -14.98
N ALA A 19 -8.59 -20.51 -14.32
CA ALA A 19 -9.93 -20.12 -13.87
C ALA A 19 -9.94 -18.81 -13.07
N ASN A 20 -8.91 -18.59 -12.22
CA ASN A 20 -8.78 -17.38 -11.44
C ASN A 20 -8.61 -16.10 -12.28
N LEU A 21 -7.96 -16.17 -13.45
CA LEU A 21 -7.74 -15.01 -14.32
C LEU A 21 -9.03 -14.62 -15.05
N GLN A 22 -9.73 -15.61 -15.59
CA GLN A 22 -11.04 -15.41 -16.23
C GLN A 22 -12.08 -14.90 -15.22
N GLU A 23 -12.08 -15.39 -13.99
CA GLU A 23 -12.96 -14.86 -12.96
C GLU A 23 -12.70 -13.38 -12.65
N VAL A 24 -11.43 -12.94 -12.70
CA VAL A 24 -11.09 -11.53 -12.47
C VAL A 24 -11.51 -10.67 -13.67
N ASP A 25 -11.32 -11.16 -14.89
CA ASP A 25 -11.72 -10.52 -16.15
C ASP A 25 -13.25 -10.39 -16.29
N GLU A 26 -13.98 -11.48 -16.03
CA GLU A 26 -15.46 -11.51 -16.10
C GLU A 26 -16.17 -10.91 -14.87
N PHE A 27 -15.43 -10.30 -13.93
CA PHE A 27 -15.97 -9.78 -12.67
C PHE A 27 -16.70 -10.84 -11.81
N LYS A 28 -16.31 -12.12 -11.92
CA LYS A 28 -16.84 -13.26 -11.16
C LYS A 28 -15.93 -13.73 -10.03
N ASN A 29 -14.86 -13.00 -9.73
CA ASN A 29 -13.90 -13.36 -8.70
C ASN A 29 -14.57 -13.41 -7.32
N ASN A 30 -14.41 -14.55 -6.64
CA ASN A 30 -14.94 -14.80 -5.30
C ASN A 30 -13.80 -14.80 -4.26
N ALA A 31 -14.12 -15.07 -3.00
CA ALA A 31 -13.12 -15.12 -1.92
C ALA A 31 -12.08 -16.24 -2.06
N PHE A 32 -12.35 -17.27 -2.87
CA PHE A 32 -11.43 -18.37 -3.17
C PHE A 32 -10.47 -18.04 -4.33
N ASN A 33 -10.71 -16.93 -5.03
CA ASN A 33 -9.87 -16.51 -6.13
C ASN A 33 -8.45 -16.22 -5.64
N THR A 34 -7.48 -17.01 -6.10
CA THR A 34 -6.10 -16.97 -5.57
C THR A 34 -5.42 -15.64 -5.89
N ILE A 35 -5.78 -14.97 -6.98
CA ILE A 35 -5.23 -13.67 -7.39
C ILE A 35 -5.74 -12.56 -6.47
N SER A 36 -7.02 -12.63 -6.10
CA SER A 36 -7.62 -11.70 -5.14
C SER A 36 -7.01 -11.87 -3.75
N SER A 37 -6.84 -13.11 -3.29
CA SER A 37 -6.25 -13.45 -2.00
C SER A 37 -4.75 -13.09 -1.92
N SER A 38 -3.98 -13.36 -2.97
CA SER A 38 -2.56 -12.99 -3.02
C SER A 38 -2.37 -11.49 -3.04
N THR A 39 -3.17 -10.76 -3.84
CA THR A 39 -3.13 -9.29 -3.88
C THR A 39 -3.45 -8.70 -2.50
N TRP A 40 -4.49 -9.21 -1.83
CA TRP A 40 -4.82 -8.79 -0.47
C TRP A 40 -3.63 -9.01 0.47
N SER A 41 -3.11 -10.25 0.52
CA SER A 41 -2.03 -10.64 1.43
C SER A 41 -0.75 -9.85 1.20
N SER A 42 -0.33 -9.65 -0.05
CA SER A 42 0.88 -8.89 -0.38
C SER A 42 0.79 -7.42 0.05
N ASN A 43 -0.37 -6.77 -0.11
CA ASN A 43 -0.53 -5.39 0.33
C ASN A 43 -0.47 -5.29 1.87
N TYR A 44 -1.11 -6.21 2.61
CA TYR A 44 -1.05 -6.21 4.08
C TYR A 44 0.33 -6.55 4.63
N GLN A 45 1.10 -7.43 3.97
CA GLN A 45 2.51 -7.67 4.31
C GLN A 45 3.36 -6.40 4.14
N GLY A 46 3.13 -5.64 3.07
CA GLY A 46 3.78 -4.34 2.87
C GLY A 46 3.42 -3.31 3.95
N ILE A 47 2.14 -3.26 4.34
CA ILE A 47 1.67 -2.40 5.45
C ILE A 47 2.34 -2.78 6.77
N GLN A 48 2.42 -4.08 7.09
CA GLN A 48 3.07 -4.56 8.30
C GLN A 48 4.56 -4.22 8.31
N SER A 49 5.25 -4.38 7.18
CA SER A 49 6.66 -4.00 7.04
C SER A 49 6.87 -2.50 7.27
N ALA A 50 6.00 -1.66 6.73
CA ALA A 50 6.06 -0.21 6.98
C ALA A 50 5.80 0.14 8.45
N ASN A 51 4.87 -0.54 9.11
CA ASN A 51 4.61 -0.35 10.55
C ASN A 51 5.82 -0.76 11.40
N ILE A 52 6.48 -1.87 11.06
CA ILE A 52 7.72 -2.32 11.74
C ILE A 52 8.82 -1.27 11.58
N VAL A 53 9.00 -0.72 10.37
CA VAL A 53 10.00 0.35 10.15
C VAL A 53 9.70 1.56 11.03
N ILE A 54 8.45 1.99 11.10
CA ILE A 54 8.04 3.15 11.92
C ILE A 54 8.26 2.89 13.41
N ASP A 55 8.02 1.66 13.89
CA ASP A 55 8.24 1.27 15.29
C ASP A 55 9.73 1.19 15.64
N LYS A 56 10.52 0.49 14.81
CA LYS A 56 11.93 0.17 15.12
C LYS A 56 12.91 1.31 14.85
N ILE A 57 12.57 2.26 13.98
CA ILE A 57 13.49 3.35 13.62
C ILE A 57 13.80 4.30 14.78
N ALA A 58 12.96 4.31 15.84
CA ALA A 58 13.22 5.06 17.06
C ALA A 58 14.54 4.62 17.71
N ASP A 59 14.78 3.31 17.79
CA ASP A 59 15.89 2.68 18.52
C ASP A 59 17.20 2.61 17.72
N VAL A 60 17.17 2.90 16.42
CA VAL A 60 18.36 2.85 15.56
C VAL A 60 19.27 4.06 15.84
N PRO A 61 20.57 3.90 16.13
CA PRO A 61 21.49 5.02 16.29
C PRO A 61 21.81 5.63 14.92
N MET A 62 21.04 6.65 14.53
CA MET A 62 21.20 7.37 13.26
C MET A 62 20.75 8.83 13.40
N GLU A 63 21.19 9.69 12.49
CA GLU A 63 20.92 11.13 12.50
C GLU A 63 19.42 11.43 12.36
N THR A 64 18.93 12.43 13.08
CA THR A 64 17.50 12.75 13.24
C THR A 64 16.80 13.12 11.94
N SER A 65 17.46 13.82 11.02
CA SER A 65 16.91 14.17 9.71
C SER A 65 16.76 12.95 8.82
N VAL A 66 17.72 12.02 8.86
CA VAL A 66 17.62 10.75 8.12
C VAL A 66 16.51 9.86 8.70
N LYS A 67 16.32 9.83 10.04
CA LYS A 67 15.17 9.12 10.65
C LYS A 67 13.84 9.69 10.16
N ALA A 68 13.70 11.01 10.19
CA ALA A 68 12.48 11.67 9.80
C ALA A 68 12.15 11.43 8.31
N ARG A 69 13.18 11.39 7.45
CA ARG A 69 13.04 11.01 6.03
C ARG A 69 12.53 9.58 5.87
N TYR A 70 13.14 8.59 6.53
CA TYR A 70 12.70 7.19 6.42
C TYR A 70 11.31 6.96 7.00
N ILE A 71 10.92 7.65 8.08
CA ILE A 71 9.54 7.62 8.59
C ILE A 71 8.58 8.19 7.52
N GLY A 72 8.97 9.25 6.83
CA GLY A 72 8.22 9.82 5.71
C GLY A 72 8.04 8.84 4.55
N GLU A 73 9.13 8.19 4.13
CA GLU A 73 9.12 7.17 3.07
C GLU A 73 8.25 5.96 3.46
N ALA A 74 8.39 5.44 4.69
CA ALA A 74 7.60 4.31 5.18
C ALA A 74 6.10 4.63 5.24
N LYS A 75 5.72 5.82 5.73
CA LYS A 75 4.33 6.28 5.74
C LYS A 75 3.77 6.44 4.33
N PHE A 76 4.58 6.91 3.38
CA PHE A 76 4.16 7.01 1.98
C PHE A 76 3.87 5.64 1.38
N LEU A 77 4.78 4.67 1.57
CA LEU A 77 4.58 3.30 1.10
C LEU A 77 3.34 2.66 1.72
N ARG A 78 3.12 2.83 3.03
CA ARG A 78 1.91 2.35 3.70
C ARG A 78 0.64 2.91 3.05
N MET A 79 0.61 4.21 2.79
CA MET A 79 -0.53 4.87 2.14
C MET A 79 -0.74 4.36 0.71
N LEU A 80 0.34 4.09 -0.04
CA LEU A 80 0.25 3.54 -1.39
C LEU A 80 -0.39 2.14 -1.38
N MET A 81 -0.03 1.29 -0.42
CA MET A 81 -0.65 -0.04 -0.26
C MET A 81 -2.14 0.07 0.10
N TYR A 82 -2.51 1.00 1.00
CA TYR A 82 -3.92 1.26 1.27
C TYR A 82 -4.68 1.82 0.05
N PHE A 83 -4.05 2.68 -0.74
CA PHE A 83 -4.66 3.21 -1.97
C PHE A 83 -4.98 2.08 -2.95
N ASN A 84 -4.05 1.13 -3.13
CA ASN A 84 -4.27 -0.04 -3.97
C ASN A 84 -5.39 -0.95 -3.43
N LEU A 85 -5.42 -1.17 -2.12
CA LEU A 85 -6.46 -1.95 -1.46
C LEU A 85 -7.84 -1.31 -1.59
N VAL A 86 -7.97 0.00 -1.34
CA VAL A 86 -9.25 0.72 -1.43
C VAL A 86 -9.76 0.79 -2.87
N ARG A 87 -8.85 0.97 -3.85
CA ARG A 87 -9.22 0.96 -5.27
C ARG A 87 -9.75 -0.40 -5.73
N THR A 88 -9.22 -1.48 -5.18
CA THR A 88 -9.51 -2.85 -5.65
C THR A 88 -10.67 -3.50 -4.89
N PHE A 89 -10.77 -3.25 -3.58
CA PHE A 89 -11.71 -3.94 -2.68
C PHE A 89 -12.69 -2.98 -1.97
N GLY A 90 -12.49 -1.67 -2.06
CA GLY A 90 -13.34 -0.68 -1.38
C GLY A 90 -12.98 -0.53 0.11
N ASP A 91 -13.92 -0.82 1.00
CA ASP A 91 -13.73 -0.64 2.44
C ASP A 91 -12.84 -1.74 3.04
N VAL A 92 -11.65 -1.35 3.48
CA VAL A 92 -10.65 -2.26 4.06
C VAL A 92 -10.38 -1.94 5.53
N PRO A 93 -10.08 -2.96 6.36
CA PRO A 93 -9.72 -2.73 7.75
C PRO A 93 -8.38 -1.99 7.87
N LEU A 94 -8.28 -1.11 8.86
CA LEU A 94 -7.11 -0.26 9.02
C LEU A 94 -6.18 -0.83 10.10
N VAL A 95 -4.95 -1.04 9.70
CA VAL A 95 -3.81 -1.52 10.48
C VAL A 95 -2.71 -0.45 10.50
N LEU A 96 -2.60 0.29 11.60
CA LEU A 96 -1.58 1.34 11.78
C LEU A 96 -0.45 0.93 12.73
N GLU A 97 -0.66 -0.13 13.49
CA GLU A 97 0.27 -0.64 14.49
C GLU A 97 0.78 -2.02 14.05
N VAL A 98 1.90 -2.45 14.63
CA VAL A 98 2.40 -3.81 14.42
C VAL A 98 1.48 -4.75 15.17
N ILE A 99 0.61 -5.43 14.41
CA ILE A 99 -0.33 -6.37 15.00
C ILE A 99 0.41 -7.64 15.41
N ASN A 100 0.32 -8.00 16.69
CA ASN A 100 0.74 -9.31 17.18
C ASN A 100 -0.44 -10.28 17.28
N ASN A 101 -1.67 -9.75 17.30
CA ASN A 101 -2.92 -10.54 17.36
C ASN A 101 -3.97 -10.05 16.35
N PRO A 102 -4.68 -10.95 15.64
CA PRO A 102 -5.71 -10.56 14.65
C PRO A 102 -6.85 -9.67 15.21
N SER A 103 -7.08 -9.69 16.53
CA SER A 103 -8.11 -8.92 17.24
C SER A 103 -7.79 -7.43 17.45
N GLU A 104 -6.53 -7.01 17.27
CA GLU A 104 -6.10 -5.60 17.43
C GLU A 104 -6.41 -4.74 16.19
N GLN A 105 -6.99 -5.34 15.15
CA GLN A 105 -7.34 -4.66 13.92
C GLN A 105 -8.48 -3.66 14.18
N LYS A 106 -8.19 -2.36 14.08
CA LYS A 106 -9.18 -1.28 14.21
C LYS A 106 -10.20 -1.38 13.07
N GLY A 107 -11.47 -1.08 13.39
CA GLY A 107 -12.62 -1.29 12.50
C GLY A 107 -12.51 -0.62 11.12
N ARG A 108 -13.35 -1.08 10.17
CA ARG A 108 -13.48 -0.49 8.83
C ARG A 108 -13.89 0.97 8.97
N CYS A 109 -12.98 1.91 8.71
CA CYS A 109 -13.31 3.32 8.80
C CYS A 109 -12.59 4.12 7.73
N ARG A 110 -13.38 4.66 6.79
CA ARG A 110 -12.94 5.58 5.75
C ARG A 110 -12.32 6.86 6.33
N GLU A 111 -12.76 7.25 7.53
CA GLU A 111 -12.25 8.39 8.28
C GLU A 111 -10.81 8.17 8.78
N CYS A 112 -10.44 6.93 9.13
CA CYS A 112 -9.08 6.69 9.61
C CYS A 112 -8.03 6.76 8.50
N LEU A 113 -8.41 6.45 7.24
CA LEU A 113 -7.56 6.70 6.08
C LEU A 113 -7.34 8.22 5.86
N CYS A 114 -8.34 9.04 6.19
CA CYS A 114 -8.24 10.49 6.10
C CYS A 114 -7.25 11.05 7.13
N ALA A 115 -7.17 10.45 8.33
CA ALA A 115 -6.21 10.83 9.36
C ALA A 115 -4.76 10.52 8.93
N ASP A 116 -4.50 9.32 8.37
CA ASP A 116 -3.16 8.98 7.85
C ASP A 116 -2.80 9.84 6.62
N CYS A 117 -3.78 10.17 5.76
CA CYS A 117 -3.61 11.13 4.67
C CYS A 117 -3.18 12.52 5.18
N GLN A 118 -3.79 13.02 6.26
CA GLN A 118 -3.43 14.28 6.88
C GLN A 118 -2.03 14.22 7.52
N GLY A 119 -1.69 13.11 8.19
CA GLY A 119 -0.35 12.86 8.72
C GLY A 119 0.72 12.89 7.63
N LEU A 120 0.42 12.32 6.47
CA LEU A 120 1.30 12.30 5.31
C LEU A 120 1.36 13.67 4.58
N LYS A 121 0.35 14.53 4.73
CA LYS A 121 0.44 15.94 4.27
C LYS A 121 1.39 16.73 5.16
N ARG A 122 1.41 16.46 6.46
CA ARG A 122 2.34 17.08 7.43
C ARG A 122 3.79 16.61 7.21
N SER A 123 4.01 15.35 6.82
CA SER A 123 5.36 14.84 6.52
C SER A 123 5.96 15.38 5.22
N ARG A 124 5.17 16.03 4.35
CA ARG A 124 5.65 16.63 3.10
C ARG A 124 6.75 17.67 3.33
N ALA A 125 6.71 18.41 4.44
CA ALA A 125 7.70 19.42 4.77
C ALA A 125 9.10 18.83 5.07
N VAL A 126 9.18 17.51 5.29
CA VAL A 126 10.40 16.82 5.73
C VAL A 126 11.11 16.11 4.56
N LEU A 127 10.40 15.82 3.46
CA LEU A 127 10.94 15.06 2.33
C LEU A 127 11.62 15.98 1.31
N PRO A 128 12.83 15.65 0.81
CA PRO A 128 13.48 16.41 -0.24
C PRO A 128 12.67 16.33 -1.56
N GLU A 129 12.53 17.48 -2.23
CA GLU A 129 11.71 17.64 -3.45
C GLU A 129 12.42 17.15 -4.72
N GLN A 130 13.76 17.01 -4.68
CA GLN A 130 14.58 16.41 -5.73
C GLN A 130 15.63 15.46 -5.11
N LEU A 131 15.82 14.31 -5.76
CA LEU A 131 16.82 13.30 -5.38
C LEU A 131 18.01 13.35 -6.35
N ALA A 132 19.21 13.06 -5.84
CA ALA A 132 20.38 12.80 -6.68
C ALA A 132 20.14 11.56 -7.58
N SER A 133 20.81 11.47 -8.73
CA SER A 133 20.57 10.44 -9.75
C SER A 133 20.70 8.99 -9.26
N ALA A 134 21.40 8.76 -8.13
CA ALA A 134 21.55 7.46 -7.48
C ALA A 134 20.34 7.02 -6.63
N GLU A 135 19.37 7.89 -6.36
CA GLU A 135 18.17 7.59 -5.55
C GLU A 135 16.88 7.59 -6.39
N ILE A 136 17.00 7.58 -7.73
CA ILE A 136 15.87 7.48 -8.66
C ILE A 136 15.09 6.19 -8.37
N GLY A 137 13.80 6.33 -8.04
CA GLY A 137 12.92 5.22 -7.64
C GLY A 137 12.41 5.32 -6.20
N ARG A 138 13.03 6.15 -5.35
CA ARG A 138 12.50 6.46 -4.00
C ARG A 138 11.39 7.51 -4.06
N ALA A 139 10.50 7.48 -3.07
CA ALA A 139 9.38 8.39 -2.98
C ALA A 139 9.84 9.84 -2.71
N THR A 140 9.58 10.73 -3.66
CA THR A 140 9.83 12.17 -3.57
C THR A 140 8.54 12.96 -3.35
N GLY A 141 8.67 14.20 -2.89
CA GLY A 141 7.54 15.12 -2.75
C GLY A 141 6.76 15.38 -4.06
N GLY A 142 7.36 15.11 -5.22
CA GLY A 142 6.76 15.30 -6.54
C GLY A 142 5.83 14.17 -7.02
N GLN A 143 6.03 12.92 -6.59
CA GLN A 143 5.28 11.74 -7.07
C GLN A 143 3.86 11.60 -6.50
N ARG A 144 3.34 12.66 -5.88
CA ARG A 144 2.07 12.68 -5.16
C ARG A 144 1.11 13.74 -5.69
N ARG A 145 1.14 13.99 -6.99
CA ARG A 145 0.12 14.73 -7.74
C ARG A 145 -0.58 13.74 -8.65
N ARG A 146 -1.88 13.52 -8.46
CA ARG A 146 -2.66 12.43 -9.05
C ARG A 146 -3.78 12.05 -8.09
#